data_AF-C6VZU7-F1
#
_entry.id   AF-C6VZU7-F1
#
_cell.length_a   1.000
_cell.length_b   1.000
_cell.length_c   1.000
_cell.angle_alpha   90.00
_cell.angle_beta   90.00
_cell.angle_gamma   90.00
#
_symmetry.space_group_name_H-M   'P 1'
#
loop_
_entity.id
_entity.type
_entity.pdbx_description
1 polymer ?
#
loop_
_entity_poly.entity_id
_entity_poly.type
_entity_poly.pdbx_seq_one_letter_code
_entity_poly.pdbx_strand_id
1 'polypeptide(L)'
;MAVLALVSLTMQSCKQPDELVSQPPVAGTETGHSDTQALAAFLSSELGVASTEIVYEDTVHAFVVEKDMLVSEADVRVRMKAGIGAKTTQRRAKWLLSDAVVGSLGISIDANFPAEWKQAINEVALTWNHNNPKVKFYITNDNPKVRLKTYFSGKNDLSYIVKAPLPAQDGNVGGEVLVNYNYCYYGPQIPLSMKKAAIVHALGHVLGLTHTNPDGSYDNMHIPGTPTVDNASVMKSTFAAWTSLSWGDWMAAKYLYPSNTGWSTMGTGYDLAAGGGSDATLWKLGTIPLPKGMMVHKFNWSTKNWDTVPCQGAARIAVNPITERPWIVDSTGDIFEMLANGTWKKYPGKAGDIGVGANGQVWIIGTTFIDGGKSGWSIHKLENGKWVQKPGGGVYIAVDADGNAWVANSKGEIYRYNGTKFVQLPGLASDIAISADGYVYITGRSDALGGKIYRWQGNSWTQLGGFGYNITALEAPYGPLVSINGTIQSWFNFNM
;
A
#
# COMPACT_ATOMS: atom_id res chain seq x y z
N MET A 1 -7.60 56.83 -22.86
CA MET A 1 -6.58 55.79 -22.53
C MET A 1 -7.30 54.70 -21.77
N ALA A 2 -7.06 53.42 -22.10
CA ALA A 2 -7.59 52.28 -21.34
C ALA A 2 -6.39 51.47 -20.83
N VAL A 3 -6.30 51.25 -19.51
CA VAL A 3 -5.23 50.47 -18.90
C VAL A 3 -5.72 49.02 -18.79
N LEU A 4 -5.12 48.14 -19.59
CA LEU A 4 -5.39 46.71 -19.50
C LEU A 4 -4.62 46.13 -18.30
N ALA A 5 -5.32 45.90 -17.19
CA ALA A 5 -4.75 45.25 -16.02
C ALA A 5 -4.66 43.73 -16.27
N LEU A 6 -3.48 43.23 -16.65
CA LEU A 6 -3.23 41.78 -16.66
C LEU A 6 -3.24 41.27 -15.22
N VAL A 7 -4.30 40.54 -14.85
CA VAL A 7 -4.33 39.74 -13.62
C VAL A 7 -3.50 38.49 -13.85
N SER A 8 -2.29 38.46 -13.31
CA SER A 8 -1.44 37.27 -13.32
C SER A 8 -1.99 36.21 -12.36
N LEU A 9 -2.21 34.99 -12.86
CA LEU A 9 -2.49 33.84 -12.00
C LEU A 9 -1.22 33.47 -11.24
N THR A 10 -1.13 33.92 -9.98
CA THR A 10 -0.10 33.44 -9.06
C THR A 10 -0.46 32.02 -8.60
N MET A 11 0.42 31.05 -8.87
CA MET A 11 0.32 29.74 -8.23
C MET A 11 0.56 29.94 -6.72
N GLN A 12 -0.41 29.58 -5.88
CA GLN A 12 -0.28 29.67 -4.42
C GLN A 12 0.07 28.31 -3.82
N SER A 13 0.99 28.35 -2.84
CA SER A 13 1.62 27.17 -2.22
C SER A 13 1.18 27.01 -0.77
N CYS A 14 0.94 25.77 -0.35
CA CYS A 14 0.89 25.37 1.05
C CYS A 14 2.32 25.25 1.58
N LYS A 15 2.76 26.21 2.41
CA LYS A 15 4.12 26.21 2.97
C LYS A 15 4.37 25.04 3.93
N GLN A 16 5.33 24.19 3.57
CA GLN A 16 6.37 23.73 4.50
C GLN A 16 7.43 24.84 4.65
N PRO A 17 8.29 24.82 5.70
CA PRO A 17 9.30 25.87 5.90
C PRO A 17 10.27 26.02 4.71
N ASP A 18 10.80 27.23 4.53
CA ASP A 18 11.47 27.70 3.31
C ASP A 18 12.81 27.02 2.97
N GLU A 19 13.09 26.87 1.67
CA GLU A 19 14.13 27.67 0.98
C GLU A 19 13.97 27.70 -0.57
N LEU A 20 14.96 28.22 -1.30
CA LEU A 20 14.80 28.96 -2.58
C LEU A 20 15.08 28.17 -3.89
N VAL A 21 14.73 28.77 -5.05
CA VAL A 21 14.60 28.12 -6.39
C VAL A 21 15.31 28.91 -7.52
N SER A 22 15.76 28.24 -8.59
CA SER A 22 16.01 28.83 -9.92
C SER A 22 15.80 27.85 -11.11
N GLN A 23 15.44 28.40 -12.30
CA GLN A 23 15.12 27.77 -13.62
C GLN A 23 15.47 28.79 -14.75
N PRO A 24 15.27 28.63 -16.11
CA PRO A 24 14.49 27.67 -16.97
C PRO A 24 15.35 27.13 -18.18
N PRO A 25 14.97 26.97 -19.49
CA PRO A 25 13.68 26.91 -20.24
C PRO A 25 13.51 25.88 -21.43
N VAL A 26 12.29 25.32 -21.56
CA VAL A 26 11.38 25.17 -22.74
C VAL A 26 11.85 24.79 -24.17
N ALA A 27 11.31 23.66 -24.70
CA ALA A 27 10.92 23.34 -26.12
C ALA A 27 10.07 22.01 -26.17
N GLY A 28 9.34 21.57 -27.22
CA GLY A 28 8.85 22.20 -28.47
C GLY A 28 8.18 21.25 -29.52
N THR A 29 6.84 21.35 -29.72
CA THR A 29 5.98 20.99 -30.91
C THR A 29 5.89 19.58 -31.59
N GLU A 30 4.64 19.14 -31.82
CA GLU A 30 4.10 18.17 -32.85
C GLU A 30 4.34 16.63 -32.69
N THR A 31 3.63 15.69 -33.36
CA THR A 31 2.69 15.71 -34.54
C THR A 31 1.54 14.65 -34.47
N GLY A 32 0.41 14.88 -35.16
CA GLY A 32 -0.93 14.28 -34.90
C GLY A 32 -1.32 12.81 -35.26
N HIS A 33 -0.44 11.95 -35.76
CA HIS A 33 -0.72 10.50 -35.93
C HIS A 33 0.40 9.60 -35.41
N SER A 34 1.65 10.10 -35.42
CA SER A 34 2.69 9.66 -34.49
C SER A 34 2.30 9.92 -33.03
N ASP A 35 1.50 10.95 -32.77
CA ASP A 35 0.95 11.34 -31.46
C ASP A 35 0.33 10.17 -30.69
N THR A 36 -0.67 9.47 -31.24
CA THR A 36 -1.41 8.46 -30.45
C THR A 36 -0.54 7.28 -30.07
N GLN A 37 0.45 6.90 -30.90
CA GLN A 37 1.47 5.92 -30.51
C GLN A 37 2.47 6.48 -29.49
N ALA A 38 2.90 7.74 -29.60
CA ALA A 38 3.77 8.38 -28.62
C ALA A 38 3.09 8.55 -27.25
N LEU A 39 1.80 8.88 -27.25
CA LEU A 39 0.93 9.01 -26.07
C LEU A 39 0.62 7.64 -25.45
N ALA A 40 0.39 6.60 -26.25
CA ALA A 40 0.23 5.22 -25.77
C ALA A 40 1.54 4.64 -25.22
N ALA A 41 2.69 4.91 -25.85
CA ALA A 41 4.01 4.54 -25.34
C ALA A 41 4.35 5.30 -24.05
N PHE A 42 3.98 6.58 -23.97
CA PHE A 42 4.07 7.39 -22.76
C PHE A 42 3.21 6.79 -21.63
N LEU A 43 1.93 6.46 -21.89
CA LEU A 43 1.07 5.77 -20.92
C LEU A 43 1.62 4.41 -20.50
N SER A 44 2.15 3.62 -21.44
CA SER A 44 2.81 2.34 -21.14
C SER A 44 3.97 2.54 -20.16
N SER A 45 4.77 3.60 -20.33
CA SER A 45 5.86 3.95 -19.41
C SER A 45 5.43 4.58 -18.08
N GLU A 46 4.30 5.32 -18.03
CA GLU A 46 3.76 5.88 -16.77
C GLU A 46 3.04 4.83 -15.92
N LEU A 47 2.32 3.89 -16.55
CA LEU A 47 1.43 2.94 -15.88
C LEU A 47 2.07 1.56 -15.66
N GLY A 48 3.18 1.24 -16.36
CA GLY A 48 3.80 -0.09 -16.33
C GLY A 48 3.03 -1.16 -17.12
N VAL A 49 1.99 -0.76 -17.85
CA VAL A 49 1.14 -1.63 -18.68
C VAL A 49 1.78 -1.82 -20.06
N ALA A 50 1.73 -3.02 -20.62
CA ALA A 50 2.23 -3.29 -21.97
C ALA A 50 1.47 -2.46 -23.03
N SER A 51 2.16 -1.89 -24.01
CA SER A 51 1.54 -1.04 -25.04
C SER A 51 0.54 -1.76 -25.94
N THR A 52 0.47 -3.09 -25.90
CA THR A 52 -0.56 -3.92 -26.54
C THR A 52 -1.91 -3.89 -25.82
N GLU A 53 -1.92 -3.51 -24.54
CA GLU A 53 -3.10 -3.40 -23.66
C GLU A 53 -3.59 -1.94 -23.54
N ILE A 54 -3.15 -1.07 -24.46
CA ILE A 54 -3.53 0.35 -24.52
C ILE A 54 -4.07 0.64 -25.92
N VAL A 55 -5.40 0.70 -26.04
CA VAL A 55 -6.13 0.92 -27.29
C VAL A 55 -6.68 2.34 -27.32
N TYR A 56 -6.49 3.08 -28.41
CA TYR A 56 -7.12 4.38 -28.58
C TYR A 56 -8.51 4.25 -29.19
N GLU A 57 -9.53 4.86 -28.58
CA GLU A 57 -10.90 4.90 -29.09
C GLU A 57 -11.27 6.31 -29.58
N ASP A 58 -11.30 6.48 -30.91
CA ASP A 58 -11.66 7.74 -31.58
C ASP A 58 -13.04 8.27 -31.19
N THR A 59 -13.98 7.38 -30.85
CA THR A 59 -15.38 7.68 -30.49
C THR A 59 -15.54 8.41 -29.15
N VAL A 60 -14.56 8.29 -28.26
CA VAL A 60 -14.55 8.90 -26.91
C VAL A 60 -13.32 9.77 -26.65
N HIS A 61 -12.43 9.91 -27.64
CA HIS A 61 -11.17 10.66 -27.57
C HIS A 61 -10.31 10.29 -26.35
N ALA A 62 -10.15 8.98 -26.13
CA ALA A 62 -9.49 8.43 -24.94
C ALA A 62 -8.77 7.11 -25.25
N PHE A 63 -7.78 6.79 -24.43
CA PHE A 63 -7.13 5.48 -24.40
C PHE A 63 -7.88 4.58 -23.42
N VAL A 64 -8.33 3.42 -23.88
CA VAL A 64 -8.76 2.30 -23.05
C VAL A 64 -7.52 1.49 -22.68
N VAL A 65 -7.19 1.48 -21.39
CA VAL A 65 -6.12 0.70 -20.78
C VAL A 65 -6.74 -0.58 -20.17
N GLU A 66 -6.13 -1.74 -20.43
CA GLU A 66 -6.52 -3.06 -19.88
C GLU A 66 -7.99 -3.47 -20.13
N LYS A 67 -8.62 -2.86 -21.15
CA LYS A 67 -10.03 -3.02 -21.58
C LYS A 67 -11.10 -2.41 -20.66
N ASP A 68 -10.77 -1.77 -19.53
CA ASP A 68 -11.75 -1.15 -18.63
C ASP A 68 -11.43 0.28 -18.12
N MET A 69 -10.20 0.78 -18.26
CA MET A 69 -9.78 2.10 -17.78
C MET A 69 -9.64 3.13 -18.90
N LEU A 70 -10.59 4.08 -18.98
CA LEU A 70 -10.53 5.21 -19.92
C LEU A 70 -9.64 6.37 -19.40
N VAL A 71 -8.69 6.82 -20.24
CA VAL A 71 -7.81 7.97 -19.99
C VAL A 71 -7.89 8.94 -21.17
N SER A 72 -8.36 10.18 -20.97
CA SER A 72 -8.61 11.10 -22.09
C SER A 72 -7.33 11.52 -22.82
N GLU A 73 -7.40 11.68 -24.14
CA GLU A 73 -6.26 12.10 -24.97
C GLU A 73 -5.68 13.44 -24.48
N ALA A 74 -6.58 14.35 -24.07
CA ALA A 74 -6.23 15.65 -23.51
C ALA A 74 -5.37 15.53 -22.23
N ASP A 75 -5.71 14.60 -21.33
CA ASP A 75 -4.92 14.36 -20.11
C ASP A 75 -3.52 13.83 -20.47
N VAL A 76 -3.42 12.84 -21.37
CA VAL A 76 -2.11 12.29 -21.77
C VAL A 76 -1.22 13.37 -22.40
N ARG A 77 -1.80 14.22 -23.25
CA ARG A 77 -1.10 15.36 -23.88
C ARG A 77 -0.64 16.41 -22.87
N VAL A 78 -1.38 16.63 -21.78
CA VAL A 78 -0.95 17.51 -20.68
C VAL A 78 0.20 16.88 -19.89
N ARG A 79 0.13 15.57 -19.58
CA ARG A 79 1.19 14.85 -18.87
C ARG A 79 2.50 14.81 -19.68
N MET A 80 2.42 14.45 -20.95
CA MET A 80 3.57 14.39 -21.87
C MET A 80 4.26 15.76 -22.01
N LYS A 81 3.49 16.86 -22.03
CA LYS A 81 4.01 18.24 -22.05
C LYS A 81 4.60 18.72 -20.72
N ALA A 82 4.32 18.06 -19.59
CA ALA A 82 4.79 18.50 -18.28
C ALA A 82 6.30 18.24 -18.06
N GLY A 83 6.87 17.27 -18.79
CA GLY A 83 8.31 16.96 -18.79
C GLY A 83 8.80 16.20 -17.56
N ILE A 84 9.86 15.41 -17.76
CA ILE A 84 10.53 14.67 -16.68
C ILE A 84 11.38 15.66 -15.87
N GLY A 85 10.80 16.25 -14.83
CA GLY A 85 11.43 17.35 -14.08
C GLY A 85 11.11 17.48 -12.57
N ALA A 86 10.18 16.70 -12.02
CA ALA A 86 9.93 16.63 -10.58
C ALA A 86 9.33 15.26 -10.20
N LYS A 87 9.78 14.66 -9.08
CA LYS A 87 9.31 13.31 -8.65
C LYS A 87 8.08 13.40 -7.74
N THR A 88 6.92 13.70 -8.32
CA THR A 88 5.63 13.75 -7.62
C THR A 88 5.04 12.34 -7.38
N THR A 89 5.77 11.49 -6.67
CA THR A 89 5.28 10.15 -6.24
C THR A 89 4.05 10.25 -5.32
N GLN A 90 3.00 9.46 -5.51
CA GLN A 90 1.92 9.36 -4.52
C GLN A 90 2.42 8.77 -3.19
N ARG A 91 1.97 9.32 -2.06
CA ARG A 91 2.57 9.07 -0.73
C ARG A 91 1.54 9.02 0.41
N ARG A 92 1.90 8.28 1.47
CA ARG A 92 1.07 8.07 2.68
C ARG A 92 1.77 8.53 3.97
N ALA A 93 0.93 8.83 4.96
CA ALA A 93 1.32 9.00 6.36
C ALA A 93 1.59 7.66 7.06
N LYS A 94 2.27 7.75 8.20
CA LYS A 94 2.56 6.63 9.13
C LYS A 94 1.30 5.90 9.60
N TRP A 95 0.32 6.67 10.06
CA TRP A 95 -0.96 6.16 10.57
C TRP A 95 -2.04 6.28 9.49
N LEU A 96 -3.01 5.37 9.54
CA LEU A 96 -4.19 5.36 8.66
C LEU A 96 -5.46 5.26 9.52
N LEU A 97 -6.60 5.59 8.90
CA LEU A 97 -7.91 5.40 9.53
C LEU A 97 -8.22 3.91 9.72
N SER A 98 -8.96 3.58 10.78
CA SER A 98 -9.51 2.23 10.94
C SER A 98 -10.66 1.97 9.97
N ASP A 99 -10.89 0.70 9.62
CA ASP A 99 -11.98 0.28 8.72
C ASP A 99 -13.36 0.82 9.14
N ALA A 100 -13.62 0.88 10.45
CA ALA A 100 -14.87 1.42 11.01
C ALA A 100 -15.00 2.93 10.80
N VAL A 101 -13.90 3.69 10.89
CA VAL A 101 -13.88 5.15 10.74
C VAL A 101 -13.94 5.54 9.26
N VAL A 102 -13.13 4.92 8.39
CA VAL A 102 -13.08 5.27 6.96
C VAL A 102 -14.39 4.95 6.23
N GLY A 103 -15.12 3.92 6.70
CA GLY A 103 -16.48 3.58 6.26
C GLY A 103 -17.59 4.43 6.88
N SER A 104 -17.28 5.43 7.72
CA SER A 104 -18.27 6.29 8.38
C SER A 104 -17.80 7.75 8.56
N LEU A 105 -17.16 8.33 7.54
CA LEU A 105 -16.60 9.69 7.57
C LEU A 105 -17.66 10.80 7.41
N GLY A 106 -18.54 10.91 8.40
CA GLY A 106 -19.49 12.01 8.51
C GLY A 106 -18.79 13.38 8.58
N ILE A 107 -19.13 14.29 7.68
CA ILE A 107 -18.59 15.65 7.55
C ILE A 107 -19.62 16.67 8.04
N SER A 108 -19.28 17.44 9.08
CA SER A 108 -20.03 18.64 9.46
C SER A 108 -19.38 19.92 8.90
N ILE A 109 -20.21 20.88 8.49
CA ILE A 109 -19.79 22.18 7.94
C ILE A 109 -20.26 23.27 8.90
N ASP A 110 -19.33 24.10 9.40
CA ASP A 110 -19.66 25.22 10.29
C ASP A 110 -20.68 26.19 9.64
N ALA A 111 -21.67 26.61 10.43
CA ALA A 111 -22.77 27.46 9.99
C ALA A 111 -22.29 28.81 9.45
N ASN A 112 -21.13 29.30 9.89
CA ASN A 112 -20.55 30.57 9.47
C ASN A 112 -20.12 30.61 7.99
N PHE A 113 -19.75 29.47 7.37
CA PHE A 113 -19.12 29.47 6.04
C PHE A 113 -19.92 30.24 4.96
N PRO A 114 -19.25 31.02 4.09
CA PRO A 114 -19.89 31.65 2.93
C PRO A 114 -20.55 30.64 1.98
N ALA A 115 -21.55 31.09 1.22
CA ALA A 115 -22.32 30.24 0.32
C ALA A 115 -21.44 29.49 -0.71
N GLU A 116 -20.48 30.16 -1.35
CA GLU A 116 -19.55 29.54 -2.31
C GLU A 116 -18.64 28.47 -1.68
N TRP A 117 -18.28 28.62 -0.40
CA TRP A 117 -17.50 27.62 0.32
C TRP A 117 -18.37 26.41 0.69
N LYS A 118 -19.61 26.63 1.15
CA LYS A 118 -20.59 25.55 1.34
C LYS A 118 -20.88 24.81 0.02
N GLN A 119 -21.00 25.53 -1.09
CA GLN A 119 -21.13 24.95 -2.43
C GLN A 119 -19.91 24.07 -2.78
N ALA A 120 -18.70 24.63 -2.70
CA ALA A 120 -17.46 23.90 -2.98
C ALA A 120 -17.33 22.61 -2.18
N ILE A 121 -17.67 22.65 -0.88
CA ILE A 121 -17.64 21.47 0.00
C ILE A 121 -18.66 20.43 -0.47
N ASN A 122 -19.94 20.80 -0.64
CA ASN A 122 -20.98 19.84 -1.04
C ASN A 122 -20.69 19.19 -2.40
N GLU A 123 -20.08 19.92 -3.34
CA GLU A 123 -19.76 19.40 -4.67
C GLU A 123 -18.55 18.45 -4.73
N VAL A 124 -17.67 18.41 -3.70
CA VAL A 124 -16.47 17.53 -3.70
C VAL A 124 -16.31 16.63 -2.46
N ALA A 125 -17.11 16.84 -1.42
CA ALA A 125 -17.11 16.03 -0.20
C ALA A 125 -17.24 14.53 -0.47
N LEU A 126 -17.97 14.17 -1.53
CA LEU A 126 -18.27 12.79 -1.90
C LEU A 126 -17.33 12.23 -2.98
N THR A 127 -16.40 13.02 -3.55
CA THR A 127 -15.57 12.58 -4.68
C THR A 127 -14.79 11.31 -4.33
N TRP A 128 -14.10 11.28 -3.18
CA TRP A 128 -13.35 10.13 -2.70
C TRP A 128 -14.16 8.82 -2.55
N ASN A 129 -15.50 8.88 -2.54
CA ASN A 129 -16.36 7.69 -2.45
C ASN A 129 -16.46 6.89 -3.76
N HIS A 130 -16.17 7.51 -4.91
CA HIS A 130 -16.64 7.03 -6.21
C HIS A 130 -16.02 5.68 -6.62
N ASN A 131 -14.71 5.52 -6.38
CA ASN A 131 -13.94 4.33 -6.81
C ASN A 131 -13.35 3.52 -5.63
N ASN A 132 -13.77 3.80 -4.40
CA ASN A 132 -13.44 2.98 -3.23
C ASN A 132 -14.73 2.68 -2.42
N PRO A 133 -15.19 1.42 -2.36
CA PRO A 133 -16.41 1.08 -1.64
C PRO A 133 -16.24 1.01 -0.11
N LYS A 134 -15.00 1.02 0.42
CA LYS A 134 -14.69 1.12 1.86
C LYS A 134 -14.59 2.58 2.34
N VAL A 135 -14.21 3.53 1.48
CA VAL A 135 -14.23 4.98 1.80
C VAL A 135 -15.64 5.55 1.68
N LYS A 136 -16.19 6.13 2.76
CA LYS A 136 -17.55 6.69 2.80
C LYS A 136 -17.61 8.01 3.57
N PHE A 137 -17.36 9.10 2.87
CA PHE A 137 -17.73 10.44 3.29
C PHE A 137 -19.24 10.70 3.07
N TYR A 138 -19.86 11.48 3.94
CA TYR A 138 -21.24 11.97 3.79
C TYR A 138 -21.43 13.23 4.63
N ILE A 139 -22.36 14.11 4.27
CA ILE A 139 -22.65 15.32 5.07
C ILE A 139 -23.55 14.96 6.26
N THR A 140 -23.17 15.37 7.47
CA THR A 140 -23.97 15.17 8.69
C THR A 140 -23.55 16.16 9.79
N ASN A 141 -24.50 16.54 10.66
CA ASN A 141 -24.19 17.16 11.95
C ASN A 141 -24.24 16.15 13.12
N ASP A 142 -24.78 14.95 12.88
CA ASP A 142 -24.88 13.87 13.86
C ASP A 142 -23.59 13.04 13.86
N ASN A 143 -22.87 13.05 14.98
CA ASN A 143 -21.62 12.31 15.23
C ASN A 143 -20.53 12.44 14.11
N PRO A 144 -20.22 13.66 13.61
CA PRO A 144 -19.28 13.86 12.51
C PRO A 144 -17.84 13.50 12.91
N LYS A 145 -17.17 12.74 12.05
CA LYS A 145 -15.74 12.38 12.17
C LYS A 145 -14.84 13.45 11.61
N VAL A 146 -15.32 14.21 10.63
CA VAL A 146 -14.61 15.33 10.00
C VAL A 146 -15.39 16.61 10.29
N ARG A 147 -14.70 17.64 10.77
CA ARG A 147 -15.32 18.94 11.08
C ARG A 147 -14.60 20.03 10.30
N LEU A 148 -15.31 20.70 9.40
CA LEU A 148 -14.80 21.85 8.67
C LEU A 148 -15.19 23.13 9.42
N LYS A 149 -14.20 23.98 9.71
CA LYS A 149 -14.37 25.28 10.37
C LYS A 149 -13.57 26.37 9.66
N THR A 150 -13.98 27.62 9.84
CA THR A 150 -13.11 28.77 9.51
C THR A 150 -12.18 29.06 10.69
N TYR A 151 -10.92 29.41 10.42
CA TYR A 151 -9.92 29.76 11.45
C TYR A 151 -9.24 31.08 11.14
N PHE A 152 -9.22 32.00 12.11
CA PHE A 152 -8.57 33.31 11.99
C PHE A 152 -7.22 33.31 12.72
N SER A 153 -6.14 33.27 11.94
CA SER A 153 -4.74 33.35 12.42
C SER A 153 -4.24 34.80 12.60
N GLY A 154 -4.92 35.77 11.98
CA GLY A 154 -4.55 37.19 12.04
C GLY A 154 -5.02 37.95 10.81
N LYS A 155 -5.04 39.28 10.91
CA LYS A 155 -5.41 40.15 9.79
C LYS A 155 -4.30 40.11 8.73
N ASN A 156 -4.66 39.85 7.48
CA ASN A 156 -3.77 39.69 6.32
C ASN A 156 -2.91 38.41 6.26
N ASP A 157 -3.09 37.42 7.15
CA ASP A 157 -2.43 36.11 6.97
C ASP A 157 -3.06 35.34 5.81
N LEU A 158 -2.30 35.16 4.74
CA LEU A 158 -2.67 34.40 3.54
C LEU A 158 -1.75 33.19 3.29
N SER A 159 -0.96 32.78 4.30
CA SER A 159 0.09 31.74 4.18
C SER A 159 -0.42 30.32 3.89
N TYR A 160 -1.73 30.09 3.97
CA TYR A 160 -2.41 28.86 3.61
C TYR A 160 -3.88 29.15 3.26
N ILE A 161 -4.48 28.34 2.38
CA ILE A 161 -5.93 28.35 2.10
C ILE A 161 -6.66 27.43 3.08
N VAL A 162 -6.13 26.22 3.30
CA VAL A 162 -6.70 25.18 4.17
C VAL A 162 -5.60 24.45 4.93
N LYS A 163 -5.91 23.93 6.11
CA LYS A 163 -5.13 22.94 6.86
C LYS A 163 -6.01 21.75 7.17
N ALA A 164 -5.43 20.55 7.15
CA ALA A 164 -6.15 19.29 7.41
C ALA A 164 -5.34 18.40 8.37
N PRO A 165 -6.00 17.56 9.17
CA PRO A 165 -5.33 16.57 9.99
C PRO A 165 -4.94 15.35 9.15
N LEU A 166 -3.84 14.71 9.52
CA LEU A 166 -3.58 13.32 9.16
C LEU A 166 -4.32 12.37 10.15
N PRO A 167 -4.45 11.07 9.86
CA PRO A 167 -4.96 10.09 10.80
C PRO A 167 -4.12 10.03 12.08
N ALA A 168 -4.79 9.81 13.21
CA ALA A 168 -4.14 9.64 14.51
C ALA A 168 -3.72 8.19 14.76
N GLN A 169 -2.85 7.99 15.76
CA GLN A 169 -2.31 6.67 16.12
C GLN A 169 -3.40 5.66 16.56
N ASP A 170 -4.57 6.12 16.99
CA ASP A 170 -5.72 5.29 17.36
C ASP A 170 -6.59 4.85 16.17
N GLY A 171 -6.32 5.35 14.96
CA GLY A 171 -7.11 5.08 13.76
C GLY A 171 -8.34 5.99 13.58
N ASN A 172 -8.42 7.10 14.32
CA ASN A 172 -9.40 8.17 14.10
C ASN A 172 -8.83 9.31 13.24
N VAL A 173 -9.70 10.25 12.85
CA VAL A 173 -9.31 11.52 12.21
C VAL A 173 -8.61 12.41 13.25
N GLY A 174 -7.34 12.77 13.02
CA GLY A 174 -6.49 13.40 14.04
C GLY A 174 -6.73 14.88 14.37
N GLY A 175 -7.89 15.45 14.01
CA GLY A 175 -8.17 16.87 14.24
C GLY A 175 -9.34 17.43 13.43
N GLU A 176 -9.24 18.69 13.03
CA GLU A 176 -10.28 19.44 12.31
C GLU A 176 -9.71 20.06 11.04
N VAL A 177 -10.55 20.20 10.00
CA VAL A 177 -10.17 20.84 8.73
C VAL A 177 -10.43 22.35 8.87
N LEU A 178 -9.37 23.14 8.79
CA LEU A 178 -9.40 24.57 9.06
C LEU A 178 -9.18 25.37 7.76
N VAL A 179 -10.24 25.98 7.24
CA VAL A 179 -10.14 26.93 6.13
C VAL A 179 -9.74 28.29 6.70
N ASN A 180 -8.78 28.97 6.07
CA ASN A 180 -8.31 30.27 6.51
C ASN A 180 -9.43 31.32 6.34
N TYR A 181 -9.81 31.94 7.46
CA TYR A 181 -10.86 32.95 7.55
C TYR A 181 -10.67 34.12 6.56
N ASN A 182 -9.43 34.53 6.27
CA ASN A 182 -9.18 35.60 5.32
C ASN A 182 -9.67 35.22 3.91
N TYR A 183 -9.42 34.00 3.42
CA TYR A 183 -9.97 33.50 2.15
C TYR A 183 -11.49 33.24 2.16
N CYS A 184 -12.16 33.39 3.31
CA CYS A 184 -13.62 33.39 3.41
C CYS A 184 -14.24 34.80 3.39
N TYR A 185 -13.60 35.83 3.98
CA TYR A 185 -14.27 37.11 4.23
C TYR A 185 -13.49 38.40 3.90
N TYR A 186 -12.14 38.40 3.90
CA TYR A 186 -11.35 39.65 3.82
C TYR A 186 -10.16 39.64 2.85
N GLY A 187 -9.77 38.47 2.35
CA GLY A 187 -8.65 38.26 1.43
C GLY A 187 -9.09 38.21 -0.04
N PRO A 188 -8.14 37.95 -0.96
CA PRO A 188 -8.42 37.77 -2.38
C PRO A 188 -9.41 36.61 -2.60
N GLN A 189 -10.45 36.86 -3.39
CA GLN A 189 -11.46 35.87 -3.69
C GLN A 189 -10.95 34.85 -4.72
N ILE A 190 -10.77 33.61 -4.29
CA ILE A 190 -10.34 32.50 -5.16
C ILE A 190 -11.53 31.89 -5.92
N PRO A 191 -11.36 31.45 -7.19
CA PRO A 191 -12.44 30.82 -7.96
C PRO A 191 -12.99 29.54 -7.31
N LEU A 192 -14.24 29.18 -7.64
CA LEU A 192 -14.90 27.98 -7.13
C LEU A 192 -14.07 26.70 -7.36
N SER A 193 -13.40 26.57 -8.51
CA SER A 193 -12.51 25.43 -8.81
C SER A 193 -11.30 25.33 -7.89
N MET A 194 -10.79 26.45 -7.36
CA MET A 194 -9.71 26.46 -6.37
C MET A 194 -10.23 26.23 -4.95
N LYS A 195 -11.44 26.73 -4.61
CA LYS A 195 -12.15 26.35 -3.37
C LYS A 195 -12.35 24.84 -3.31
N LYS A 196 -12.81 24.22 -4.42
CA LYS A 196 -12.91 22.76 -4.60
C LYS A 196 -11.57 22.06 -4.40
N ALA A 197 -10.52 22.48 -5.10
CA ALA A 197 -9.17 21.92 -5.01
C ALA A 197 -8.69 21.83 -3.55
N ALA A 198 -8.84 22.91 -2.79
CA ALA A 198 -8.46 22.96 -1.38
C ALA A 198 -9.23 21.94 -0.52
N ILE A 199 -10.55 21.81 -0.70
CA ILE A 199 -11.36 20.87 0.10
C ILE A 199 -11.03 19.41 -0.26
N VAL A 200 -10.92 19.06 -1.54
CA VAL A 200 -10.66 17.66 -1.92
C VAL A 200 -9.23 17.21 -1.54
N HIS A 201 -8.24 18.10 -1.61
CA HIS A 201 -6.89 17.92 -1.05
C HIS A 201 -6.93 17.70 0.47
N ALA A 202 -7.66 18.55 1.20
CA ALA A 202 -7.81 18.43 2.66
C ALA A 202 -8.45 17.09 3.07
N LEU A 203 -9.41 16.57 2.29
CA LEU A 203 -9.98 15.24 2.53
C LEU A 203 -9.01 14.10 2.17
N GLY A 204 -8.09 14.30 1.22
CA GLY A 204 -6.98 13.38 0.95
C GLY A 204 -6.04 13.22 2.16
N HIS A 205 -5.70 14.33 2.83
CA HIS A 205 -4.96 14.28 4.11
C HIS A 205 -5.74 13.56 5.22
N VAL A 206 -7.06 13.75 5.31
CA VAL A 206 -7.92 13.00 6.26
C VAL A 206 -7.88 11.49 5.99
N LEU A 207 -7.76 11.07 4.72
CA LEU A 207 -7.53 9.66 4.34
C LEU A 207 -6.09 9.17 4.60
N GLY A 208 -5.16 10.03 5.03
CA GLY A 208 -3.76 9.67 5.28
C GLY A 208 -2.84 9.76 4.06
N LEU A 209 -3.25 10.46 3.00
CA LEU A 209 -2.33 10.86 1.92
C LEU A 209 -1.43 12.02 2.37
N THR A 210 -0.22 12.08 1.82
CA THR A 210 0.77 13.15 2.09
C THR A 210 1.20 13.81 0.78
N HIS A 211 1.92 14.94 0.86
CA HIS A 211 2.38 15.66 -0.33
C HIS A 211 3.20 14.77 -1.27
N THR A 212 2.94 14.85 -2.58
CA THR A 212 3.62 13.99 -3.56
C THR A 212 5.12 14.31 -3.73
N ASN A 213 5.49 15.58 -3.49
CA ASN A 213 6.87 16.04 -3.40
C ASN A 213 7.36 16.00 -1.94
N PRO A 214 8.43 15.27 -1.62
CA PRO A 214 8.98 15.21 -0.26
C PRO A 214 9.94 16.37 0.05
N ASP A 215 9.97 16.82 1.31
CA ASP A 215 10.99 17.69 1.91
C ASP A 215 12.10 16.91 2.63
N GLY A 216 12.03 15.57 2.63
CA GLY A 216 12.93 14.69 3.38
C GLY A 216 12.47 14.37 4.81
N SER A 217 11.28 14.81 5.23
CA SER A 217 10.72 14.47 6.54
C SER A 217 10.47 12.95 6.73
N TYR A 218 10.70 12.50 7.96
CA TYR A 218 10.58 11.09 8.35
C TYR A 218 9.13 10.56 8.26
N ASP A 219 8.98 9.25 8.07
CA ASP A 219 7.69 8.53 7.91
C ASP A 219 6.88 8.80 6.61
N ASN A 220 7.53 9.29 5.54
CA ASN A 220 6.86 9.60 4.27
C ASN A 220 7.05 8.49 3.20
N MET A 221 6.18 7.48 3.19
CA MET A 221 6.27 6.31 2.31
C MET A 221 5.55 6.53 0.97
N HIS A 222 6.15 6.09 -0.15
CA HIS A 222 5.43 5.95 -1.43
C HIS A 222 4.33 4.90 -1.29
N ILE A 223 3.17 5.11 -1.92
CA ILE A 223 2.08 4.13 -1.95
C ILE A 223 2.32 3.21 -3.16
N PRO A 224 2.58 1.91 -2.99
CA PRO A 224 2.86 1.05 -4.13
C PRO A 224 1.69 0.88 -5.10
N GLY A 225 1.99 0.50 -6.34
CA GLY A 225 0.99 0.38 -7.41
C GLY A 225 0.44 1.72 -7.92
N THR A 226 1.07 2.83 -7.56
CA THR A 226 0.71 4.19 -8.01
C THR A 226 1.85 4.81 -8.83
N PRO A 227 1.63 5.89 -9.59
CA PRO A 227 2.67 6.46 -10.44
C PRO A 227 3.85 7.02 -9.64
N THR A 228 5.06 6.85 -10.18
CA THR A 228 6.27 7.48 -9.61
C THR A 228 6.36 8.98 -9.90
N VAL A 229 5.57 9.46 -10.86
CA VAL A 229 5.28 10.87 -11.13
C VAL A 229 3.78 10.99 -11.37
N ASP A 230 3.07 11.68 -10.49
CA ASP A 230 1.68 12.08 -10.71
C ASP A 230 1.61 13.60 -10.81
N ASN A 231 1.44 14.10 -12.04
CA ASN A 231 1.37 15.54 -12.30
C ASN A 231 -0.06 16.11 -12.19
N ALA A 232 -1.09 15.27 -12.06
CA ALA A 232 -2.48 15.69 -11.90
C ALA A 232 -2.97 15.61 -10.43
N SER A 233 -2.22 14.90 -9.57
CA SER A 233 -2.58 14.64 -8.18
C SER A 233 -3.07 15.87 -7.42
N VAL A 234 -4.20 15.71 -6.74
CA VAL A 234 -4.74 16.67 -5.78
C VAL A 234 -3.79 16.91 -4.59
N MET A 235 -2.90 15.95 -4.29
CA MET A 235 -1.94 15.98 -3.18
C MET A 235 -0.63 16.74 -3.50
N LYS A 236 -0.62 17.54 -4.58
CA LYS A 236 0.43 18.55 -4.77
C LYS A 236 0.34 19.66 -3.71
N SER A 237 1.49 20.23 -3.34
CA SER A 237 1.60 21.33 -2.38
C SER A 237 1.19 22.71 -2.95
N THR A 238 0.74 22.78 -4.21
CA THR A 238 0.30 24.00 -4.89
C THR A 238 -1.09 23.82 -5.50
N PHE A 239 -1.95 24.83 -5.35
CA PHE A 239 -3.31 24.76 -5.88
C PHE A 239 -3.42 25.35 -7.30
N ALA A 240 -4.05 24.58 -8.17
CA ALA A 240 -4.46 24.99 -9.51
C ALA A 240 -6.00 24.93 -9.65
N ALA A 241 -6.53 25.23 -10.84
CA ALA A 241 -7.93 24.94 -11.15
C ALA A 241 -8.14 23.42 -11.22
N TRP A 242 -9.02 22.89 -10.35
CA TRP A 242 -9.27 21.46 -10.23
C TRP A 242 -10.57 21.02 -10.93
N THR A 243 -10.52 19.82 -11.52
CA THR A 243 -11.61 19.17 -12.26
C THR A 243 -11.98 17.80 -11.67
N SER A 244 -10.98 16.96 -11.38
CA SER A 244 -11.14 15.57 -10.93
C SER A 244 -9.90 15.10 -10.14
N LEU A 245 -10.05 13.99 -9.41
CA LEU A 245 -8.90 13.25 -8.84
C LEU A 245 -8.12 12.52 -9.94
N SER A 246 -6.79 12.44 -9.80
CA SER A 246 -5.95 11.69 -10.73
C SER A 246 -6.12 10.16 -10.55
N TRP A 247 -5.68 9.38 -11.54
CA TRP A 247 -5.60 7.91 -11.40
C TRP A 247 -4.74 7.49 -10.20
N GLY A 248 -3.62 8.20 -9.95
CA GLY A 248 -2.78 7.96 -8.79
C GLY A 248 -3.47 8.27 -7.46
N ASP A 249 -4.29 9.32 -7.39
CA ASP A 249 -5.09 9.67 -6.20
C ASP A 249 -6.09 8.54 -5.90
N TRP A 250 -6.83 8.08 -6.92
CA TRP A 250 -7.78 6.97 -6.80
C TRP A 250 -7.11 5.66 -6.39
N MET A 251 -6.01 5.31 -7.05
CA MET A 251 -5.27 4.07 -6.77
C MET A 251 -4.64 4.11 -5.38
N ALA A 252 -4.12 5.27 -4.95
CA ALA A 252 -3.65 5.48 -3.59
C ALA A 252 -4.78 5.22 -2.56
N ALA A 253 -5.96 5.82 -2.73
CA ALA A 253 -7.09 5.57 -1.83
C ALA A 253 -7.56 4.10 -1.85
N LYS A 254 -7.63 3.46 -3.03
CA LYS A 254 -7.95 2.02 -3.20
C LYS A 254 -6.94 1.13 -2.50
N TYR A 255 -5.64 1.46 -2.58
CA TYR A 255 -4.56 0.72 -1.94
C TYR A 255 -4.55 0.90 -0.41
N LEU A 256 -4.79 2.11 0.10
CA LEU A 256 -4.84 2.36 1.55
C LEU A 256 -6.03 1.65 2.21
N TYR A 257 -7.19 1.63 1.55
CA TYR A 257 -8.44 1.06 2.08
C TYR A 257 -9.04 0.02 1.12
N PRO A 258 -8.40 -1.16 0.95
CA PRO A 258 -8.82 -2.16 -0.02
C PRO A 258 -10.18 -2.79 0.33
N SER A 259 -10.90 -3.22 -0.71
CA SER A 259 -12.27 -3.76 -0.64
C SER A 259 -12.36 -5.27 -0.86
N ASN A 260 -13.38 -5.90 -0.28
CA ASN A 260 -13.46 -7.36 -0.08
C ASN A 260 -13.89 -8.18 -1.32
N THR A 261 -13.24 -7.97 -2.48
CA THR A 261 -13.53 -8.67 -3.75
C THR A 261 -12.25 -8.88 -4.55
N GLY A 262 -11.80 -10.13 -4.75
CA GLY A 262 -10.60 -10.40 -5.58
C GLY A 262 -10.01 -11.83 -5.53
N TRP A 263 -10.27 -12.63 -4.49
CA TRP A 263 -9.61 -13.93 -4.33
C TRP A 263 -9.80 -14.89 -5.51
N SER A 264 -8.69 -15.27 -6.14
CA SER A 264 -8.61 -16.22 -7.25
C SER A 264 -7.88 -17.50 -6.83
N THR A 265 -8.24 -18.65 -7.41
CA THR A 265 -7.57 -19.93 -7.13
C THR A 265 -6.36 -20.14 -8.04
N MET A 266 -5.19 -20.43 -7.46
CA MET A 266 -3.94 -20.74 -8.18
C MET A 266 -3.61 -22.24 -8.25
N GLY A 267 -4.55 -23.10 -7.87
CA GLY A 267 -4.39 -24.56 -7.81
C GLY A 267 -4.27 -25.09 -6.38
N THR A 268 -3.72 -26.29 -6.20
CA THR A 268 -3.66 -26.98 -4.90
C THR A 268 -2.32 -26.79 -4.17
N GLY A 269 -2.34 -26.87 -2.84
CA GLY A 269 -1.17 -26.77 -1.96
C GLY A 269 -1.57 -26.58 -0.49
N TYR A 270 -0.64 -26.87 0.42
CA TYR A 270 -0.84 -26.76 1.87
C TYR A 270 -0.15 -25.54 2.49
N ASP A 271 0.97 -25.12 1.92
CA ASP A 271 1.80 -24.02 2.40
C ASP A 271 2.50 -23.35 1.20
N LEU A 272 2.93 -22.09 1.35
CA LEU A 272 3.34 -21.23 0.25
C LEU A 272 4.29 -20.11 0.70
N ALA A 273 5.19 -19.69 -0.19
CA ALA A 273 6.12 -18.60 0.05
C ALA A 273 6.41 -17.78 -1.22
N ALA A 274 6.64 -16.48 -1.04
CA ALA A 274 6.92 -15.51 -2.09
C ALA A 274 8.32 -14.91 -1.94
N GLY A 275 9.00 -14.70 -3.07
CA GLY A 275 10.20 -13.86 -3.18
C GLY A 275 9.88 -12.37 -3.40
N GLY A 276 10.84 -11.61 -3.92
CA GLY A 276 10.74 -10.17 -4.17
C GLY A 276 10.98 -9.75 -5.62
N GLY A 277 10.66 -8.50 -5.95
CA GLY A 277 10.80 -7.92 -7.28
C GLY A 277 9.60 -8.15 -8.21
N SER A 278 9.66 -7.54 -9.41
CA SER A 278 8.63 -7.64 -10.46
C SER A 278 8.32 -9.07 -10.91
N ASP A 279 9.33 -9.96 -10.86
CA ASP A 279 9.24 -11.36 -11.27
C ASP A 279 9.24 -12.32 -10.07
N ALA A 280 8.86 -11.81 -8.88
CA ALA A 280 8.92 -12.50 -7.59
C ALA A 280 8.49 -13.97 -7.68
N THR A 281 9.37 -14.87 -7.23
CA THR A 281 9.15 -16.30 -7.37
C THR A 281 8.17 -16.80 -6.33
N LEU A 282 7.07 -17.38 -6.79
CA LEU A 282 6.14 -18.12 -5.95
C LEU A 282 6.60 -19.58 -5.82
N TRP A 283 6.59 -20.08 -4.59
CA TRP A 283 6.93 -21.45 -4.23
C TRP A 283 5.83 -22.02 -3.33
N LYS A 284 5.59 -23.34 -3.40
CA LYS A 284 4.59 -23.99 -2.54
C LYS A 284 4.97 -25.40 -2.13
N LEU A 285 4.35 -25.84 -1.05
CA LEU A 285 4.21 -27.25 -0.71
C LEU A 285 2.93 -27.78 -1.36
N GLY A 286 3.08 -28.63 -2.37
CA GLY A 286 1.97 -29.20 -3.13
C GLY A 286 1.27 -30.35 -2.41
N THR A 287 0.41 -31.07 -3.13
CA THR A 287 -0.37 -32.19 -2.57
C THR A 287 0.25 -33.58 -2.79
N ILE A 288 1.46 -33.66 -3.35
CA ILE A 288 2.19 -34.92 -3.56
C ILE A 288 2.96 -35.26 -2.27
N PRO A 289 2.64 -36.36 -1.56
CA PRO A 289 3.34 -36.74 -0.34
C PRO A 289 4.70 -37.37 -0.63
N LEU A 290 5.65 -37.15 0.29
CA LEU A 290 7.01 -37.66 0.29
C LEU A 290 7.39 -38.11 1.72
N PRO A 291 8.44 -38.94 1.91
CA PRO A 291 8.81 -39.48 3.23
C PRO A 291 9.09 -38.44 4.32
N LYS A 292 9.40 -37.18 3.95
CA LYS A 292 9.66 -36.07 4.88
C LYS A 292 8.68 -34.89 4.74
N GLY A 293 7.50 -35.09 4.16
CA GLY A 293 6.47 -34.06 4.02
C GLY A 293 5.85 -34.04 2.63
N MET A 294 5.75 -32.86 2.02
CA MET A 294 5.15 -32.64 0.71
C MET A 294 6.19 -32.21 -0.33
N MET A 295 5.92 -32.48 -1.60
CA MET A 295 6.74 -32.04 -2.74
C MET A 295 6.74 -30.51 -2.88
N VAL A 296 7.94 -29.92 -2.94
CA VAL A 296 8.15 -28.50 -3.28
C VAL A 296 7.83 -28.27 -4.77
N HIS A 297 7.15 -27.18 -5.08
CA HIS A 297 6.93 -26.72 -6.46
C HIS A 297 7.31 -25.25 -6.60
N LYS A 298 7.74 -24.85 -7.80
CA LYS A 298 7.94 -23.45 -8.20
C LYS A 298 6.86 -23.03 -9.20
N PHE A 299 6.34 -21.81 -9.10
CA PHE A 299 5.45 -21.26 -10.12
C PHE A 299 6.26 -20.81 -11.34
N ASN A 300 5.72 -21.08 -12.52
CA ASN A 300 6.29 -20.74 -13.81
C ASN A 300 5.42 -19.66 -14.46
N TRP A 301 5.83 -18.39 -14.32
CA TRP A 301 5.07 -17.23 -14.79
C TRP A 301 4.70 -17.29 -16.28
N SER A 302 5.58 -17.86 -17.12
CA SER A 302 5.40 -17.97 -18.58
C SER A 302 4.38 -19.03 -18.99
N THR A 303 4.27 -20.13 -18.22
CA THR A 303 3.31 -21.22 -18.52
C THR A 303 2.10 -21.22 -17.60
N LYS A 304 2.08 -20.35 -16.57
CA LYS A 304 1.10 -20.28 -15.47
C LYS A 304 0.93 -21.62 -14.71
N ASN A 305 1.93 -22.50 -14.76
CA ASN A 305 1.92 -23.82 -14.14
C ASN A 305 2.83 -23.91 -12.90
N TRP A 306 2.74 -25.03 -12.18
CA TRP A 306 3.57 -25.33 -11.00
C TRP A 306 4.52 -26.49 -11.31
N ASP A 307 5.79 -26.17 -11.56
CA ASP A 307 6.84 -27.15 -11.85
C ASP A 307 7.32 -27.82 -10.56
N THR A 308 7.51 -29.15 -10.58
CA THR A 308 7.98 -29.92 -9.42
C THR A 308 9.47 -29.73 -9.18
N VAL A 309 9.87 -29.65 -7.91
CA VAL A 309 11.27 -29.43 -7.51
C VAL A 309 11.72 -30.60 -6.61
N PRO A 310 12.68 -31.43 -7.08
CA PRO A 310 13.16 -32.59 -6.33
C PRO A 310 13.64 -32.24 -4.92
N CYS A 311 13.07 -32.90 -3.93
CA CYS A 311 13.35 -32.73 -2.51
C CYS A 311 13.01 -34.03 -1.74
N GLN A 312 13.38 -34.11 -0.45
CA GLN A 312 12.98 -35.24 0.40
C GLN A 312 11.53 -35.15 0.93
N GLY A 313 10.87 -34.01 0.71
CA GLY A 313 9.64 -33.58 1.37
C GLY A 313 9.88 -32.42 2.33
N ALA A 314 8.90 -31.54 2.44
CA ALA A 314 8.89 -30.38 3.34
C ALA A 314 7.55 -30.23 4.08
N ALA A 315 7.57 -29.57 5.23
CA ALA A 315 6.41 -29.25 6.07
C ALA A 315 6.23 -27.73 6.31
N ARG A 316 7.28 -26.93 6.10
CA ARG A 316 7.23 -25.47 5.96
C ARG A 316 8.12 -24.99 4.82
N ILE A 317 7.76 -23.85 4.21
CA ILE A 317 8.56 -23.18 3.19
C ILE A 317 8.62 -21.66 3.44
N ALA A 318 9.80 -21.08 3.22
CA ALA A 318 10.02 -19.63 3.12
C ALA A 318 10.94 -19.36 1.93
N VAL A 319 10.93 -18.16 1.35
CA VAL A 319 11.80 -17.79 0.21
C VAL A 319 12.70 -16.64 0.62
N ASN A 320 13.97 -16.68 0.20
CA ASN A 320 14.92 -15.59 0.43
C ASN A 320 14.82 -14.57 -0.74
N PRO A 321 14.29 -13.35 -0.54
CA PRO A 321 13.98 -12.40 -1.63
C PRO A 321 15.20 -11.79 -2.36
N ILE A 322 16.43 -12.04 -1.89
CA ILE A 322 17.65 -11.66 -2.62
C ILE A 322 18.04 -12.75 -3.62
N THR A 323 17.65 -13.99 -3.34
CA THR A 323 18.18 -15.17 -4.06
C THR A 323 17.13 -15.92 -4.87
N GLU A 324 15.84 -15.62 -4.67
CA GLU A 324 14.69 -16.23 -5.34
C GLU A 324 14.68 -17.76 -5.26
N ARG A 325 15.07 -18.26 -4.07
CA ARG A 325 15.17 -19.69 -3.74
C ARG A 325 14.61 -19.98 -2.34
N PRO A 326 14.02 -21.17 -2.14
CA PRO A 326 13.39 -21.54 -0.89
C PRO A 326 14.38 -22.03 0.17
N TRP A 327 14.01 -21.75 1.41
CA TRP A 327 14.34 -22.52 2.59
C TRP A 327 13.16 -23.41 2.94
N ILE A 328 13.43 -24.61 3.44
CA ILE A 328 12.41 -25.56 3.89
C ILE A 328 12.73 -26.12 5.27
N VAL A 329 11.68 -26.52 5.99
CA VAL A 329 11.75 -27.36 7.18
C VAL A 329 10.99 -28.64 6.88
N ASP A 330 11.59 -29.81 7.15
CA ASP A 330 10.98 -31.12 6.88
C ASP A 330 10.04 -31.60 8.00
N SER A 331 9.27 -32.67 7.78
CA SER A 331 8.31 -33.20 8.77
C SER A 331 8.96 -33.77 10.05
N THR A 332 10.29 -33.86 10.09
CA THR A 332 11.08 -34.17 11.28
C THR A 332 11.82 -32.95 11.84
N GLY A 333 11.53 -31.75 11.32
CA GLY A 333 12.10 -30.47 11.73
C GLY A 333 13.49 -30.18 11.17
N ASP A 334 14.04 -30.99 10.26
CA ASP A 334 15.36 -30.73 9.66
C ASP A 334 15.29 -29.56 8.66
N ILE A 335 16.29 -28.67 8.69
CA ILE A 335 16.28 -27.37 7.98
C ILE A 335 17.20 -27.42 6.75
N PHE A 336 16.73 -26.93 5.61
CA PHE A 336 17.49 -26.91 4.35
C PHE A 336 17.33 -25.59 3.57
N GLU A 337 18.38 -25.20 2.84
CA GLU A 337 18.44 -24.08 1.89
C GLU A 337 18.65 -24.62 0.47
N MET A 338 17.91 -24.14 -0.53
CA MET A 338 18.18 -24.50 -1.93
C MET A 338 19.30 -23.63 -2.51
N LEU A 339 20.36 -24.28 -2.99
CA LEU A 339 21.49 -23.62 -3.64
C LEU A 339 21.22 -23.34 -5.13
N ALA A 340 22.04 -22.48 -5.74
CA ALA A 340 21.88 -22.06 -7.14
C ALA A 340 22.02 -23.19 -8.18
N ASN A 341 22.64 -24.30 -7.81
CA ASN A 341 22.73 -25.53 -8.60
C ASN A 341 21.54 -26.50 -8.38
N GLY A 342 20.50 -26.09 -7.63
CA GLY A 342 19.35 -26.92 -7.29
C GLY A 342 19.57 -27.95 -6.17
N THR A 343 20.77 -28.04 -5.57
CA THR A 343 21.00 -28.95 -4.44
C THR A 343 20.60 -28.34 -3.10
N TRP A 344 20.13 -29.17 -2.16
CA TRP A 344 19.71 -28.75 -0.83
C TRP A 344 20.86 -28.81 0.18
N LYS A 345 21.21 -27.66 0.77
CA LYS A 345 22.19 -27.54 1.86
C LYS A 345 21.47 -27.69 3.20
N LYS A 346 21.79 -28.75 3.95
CA LYS A 346 21.27 -28.93 5.32
C LYS A 346 21.95 -27.97 6.31
N TYR A 347 21.17 -27.40 7.22
CA TYR A 347 21.65 -26.66 8.39
C TYR A 347 21.49 -27.50 9.67
N PRO A 348 22.36 -27.30 10.69
CA PRO A 348 22.23 -27.97 11.98
C PRO A 348 21.03 -27.41 12.76
N GLY A 349 20.58 -28.17 13.78
CA GLY A 349 19.42 -27.81 14.60
C GLY A 349 18.10 -28.34 14.04
N LYS A 350 16.98 -27.92 14.64
CA LYS A 350 15.62 -28.25 14.21
C LYS A 350 14.67 -27.07 14.37
N ALA A 351 13.68 -27.00 13.48
CA ALA A 351 12.62 -26.00 13.49
C ALA A 351 11.22 -26.64 13.45
N GLY A 352 10.21 -25.88 13.87
CA GLY A 352 8.80 -26.09 13.53
C GLY A 352 8.27 -25.07 12.51
N ASP A 353 8.94 -23.91 12.38
CA ASP A 353 8.58 -22.86 11.41
C ASP A 353 9.80 -22.00 11.01
N ILE A 354 9.74 -21.32 9.85
CA ILE A 354 10.86 -20.58 9.25
C ILE A 354 10.40 -19.33 8.50
N GLY A 355 11.17 -18.23 8.62
CA GLY A 355 10.93 -16.98 7.90
C GLY A 355 12.23 -16.34 7.42
N VAL A 356 12.17 -15.61 6.30
CA VAL A 356 13.32 -14.89 5.73
C VAL A 356 12.88 -13.48 5.33
N GLY A 357 13.67 -12.46 5.71
CA GLY A 357 13.36 -11.06 5.41
C GLY A 357 13.91 -10.62 4.05
N ALA A 358 13.48 -9.45 3.55
CA ALA A 358 13.94 -8.88 2.28
C ALA A 358 15.47 -8.71 2.20
N ASN A 359 16.13 -8.47 3.34
CA ASN A 359 17.60 -8.40 3.45
C ASN A 359 18.30 -9.77 3.55
N GLY A 360 17.58 -10.87 3.32
CA GLY A 360 18.09 -12.25 3.39
C GLY A 360 18.26 -12.81 4.81
N GLN A 361 17.91 -12.06 5.86
CA GLN A 361 18.03 -12.52 7.25
C GLN A 361 17.02 -13.64 7.55
N VAL A 362 17.53 -14.83 7.89
CA VAL A 362 16.73 -16.00 8.27
C VAL A 362 16.48 -16.04 9.78
N TRP A 363 15.26 -16.42 10.17
CA TRP A 363 14.86 -16.77 11.53
C TRP A 363 14.04 -18.07 11.55
N ILE A 364 13.98 -18.75 12.68
CA ILE A 364 13.18 -19.96 12.89
C ILE A 364 12.45 -19.96 14.24
N ILE A 365 11.31 -20.65 14.27
CA ILE A 365 10.75 -21.23 15.49
C ILE A 365 11.38 -22.61 15.66
N GLY A 366 12.13 -22.81 16.75
CA GLY A 366 12.79 -24.06 17.12
C GLY A 366 11.85 -25.07 17.79
N THR A 367 12.41 -26.17 18.30
CA THR A 367 11.63 -27.29 18.89
C THR A 367 11.71 -27.40 20.41
N THR A 368 12.25 -26.40 21.11
CA THR A 368 12.28 -26.37 22.59
C THR A 368 11.12 -25.52 23.10
N PHE A 369 10.20 -26.11 23.86
CA PHE A 369 9.07 -25.37 24.46
C PHE A 369 9.57 -24.39 25.53
N ILE A 370 9.08 -23.15 25.51
CA ILE A 370 9.46 -22.10 26.47
C ILE A 370 8.31 -21.86 27.44
N ASP A 371 8.39 -22.55 28.57
CA ASP A 371 7.49 -22.42 29.71
C ASP A 371 7.66 -21.07 30.46
N GLY A 372 6.84 -20.82 31.47
CA GLY A 372 6.86 -19.59 32.27
C GLY A 372 6.15 -18.42 31.59
N GLY A 373 5.01 -18.69 30.95
CA GLY A 373 4.12 -17.66 30.39
C GLY A 373 4.50 -17.10 29.02
N LYS A 374 5.55 -17.62 28.37
CA LYS A 374 6.02 -17.19 27.04
C LYS A 374 5.35 -17.90 25.85
N SER A 375 4.42 -18.82 26.14
CA SER A 375 3.41 -19.34 25.20
C SER A 375 3.94 -19.73 23.81
N GLY A 376 4.98 -20.56 23.72
CA GLY A 376 5.45 -21.06 22.43
C GLY A 376 6.78 -21.78 22.51
N TRP A 377 7.40 -21.98 21.34
CA TRP A 377 8.70 -22.62 21.18
C TRP A 377 9.83 -21.59 20.99
N SER A 378 11.07 -22.02 21.21
CA SER A 378 12.27 -21.19 21.19
C SER A 378 12.46 -20.44 19.87
N ILE A 379 12.68 -19.13 19.90
CA ILE A 379 12.90 -18.31 18.70
C ILE A 379 14.40 -18.19 18.45
N HIS A 380 14.87 -18.42 17.22
CA HIS A 380 16.29 -18.28 16.86
C HIS A 380 16.50 -17.45 15.59
N LYS A 381 17.60 -16.72 15.54
CA LYS A 381 18.07 -15.97 14.38
C LYS A 381 19.33 -16.64 13.80
N LEU A 382 19.48 -16.67 12.48
CA LEU A 382 20.71 -17.12 11.85
C LEU A 382 21.78 -16.02 11.94
N GLU A 383 22.83 -16.24 12.73
CA GLU A 383 23.94 -15.30 12.91
C GLU A 383 25.27 -16.05 12.73
N ASN A 384 26.13 -15.58 11.81
CA ASN A 384 27.43 -16.20 11.49
C ASN A 384 27.35 -17.73 11.21
N GLY A 385 26.29 -18.16 10.50
CA GLY A 385 26.05 -19.56 10.16
C GLY A 385 25.55 -20.45 11.31
N LYS A 386 25.18 -19.86 12.46
CA LYS A 386 24.66 -20.57 13.64
C LYS A 386 23.30 -20.02 14.06
N TRP A 387 22.46 -20.87 14.63
CA TRP A 387 21.19 -20.43 15.24
C TRP A 387 21.47 -19.87 16.63
N VAL A 388 21.19 -18.59 16.82
CA VAL A 388 21.33 -17.89 18.10
C VAL A 388 19.93 -17.63 18.66
N GLN A 389 19.64 -18.24 19.80
CA GLN A 389 18.35 -18.09 20.48
C GLN A 389 18.15 -16.63 20.93
N LYS A 390 16.94 -16.12 20.71
CA LYS A 390 16.48 -14.79 21.17
C LYS A 390 15.37 -14.98 22.22
N PRO A 391 15.15 -14.01 23.13
CA PRO A 391 14.21 -14.18 24.23
C PRO A 391 12.76 -14.17 23.76
N GLY A 392 11.94 -15.14 24.19
CA GLY A 392 10.52 -15.21 23.87
C GLY A 392 10.07 -16.64 23.57
N GLY A 393 8.83 -16.79 23.10
CA GLY A 393 8.27 -18.02 22.56
C GLY A 393 7.32 -17.69 21.41
N GLY A 394 7.34 -18.50 20.36
CA GLY A 394 6.51 -18.32 19.16
C GLY A 394 6.00 -19.64 18.58
N VAL A 395 5.13 -19.56 17.58
CA VAL A 395 4.61 -20.71 16.81
C VAL A 395 4.71 -20.46 15.32
N TYR A 396 4.49 -19.21 14.89
CA TYR A 396 4.59 -18.75 13.51
C TYR A 396 5.56 -17.57 13.41
N ILE A 397 6.34 -17.46 12.33
CA ILE A 397 7.37 -16.42 12.17
C ILE A 397 7.47 -15.83 10.75
N ALA A 398 7.41 -14.50 10.68
CA ALA A 398 7.81 -13.72 9.52
C ALA A 398 8.98 -12.80 9.87
N VAL A 399 9.61 -12.18 8.87
CA VAL A 399 10.77 -11.30 9.06
C VAL A 399 10.61 -10.08 8.17
N ASP A 400 10.77 -8.88 8.74
CA ASP A 400 10.65 -7.63 7.98
C ASP A 400 11.91 -7.28 7.17
N ALA A 401 11.83 -6.24 6.34
CA ALA A 401 12.94 -5.78 5.51
C ALA A 401 14.17 -5.33 6.32
N ASP A 402 13.99 -4.88 7.57
CA ASP A 402 15.06 -4.57 8.51
C ASP A 402 15.76 -5.85 9.04
N GLY A 403 15.20 -7.04 8.79
CA GLY A 403 15.68 -8.34 9.28
C GLY A 403 15.21 -8.69 10.69
N ASN A 404 14.17 -8.03 11.21
CA ASN A 404 13.60 -8.31 12.53
C ASN A 404 12.41 -9.28 12.43
N ALA A 405 12.37 -10.27 13.32
CA ALA A 405 11.26 -11.21 13.37
C ALA A 405 9.97 -10.58 13.90
N TRP A 406 8.86 -10.97 13.28
CA TRP A 406 7.51 -10.86 13.80
C TRP A 406 7.02 -12.28 14.12
N VAL A 407 6.44 -12.50 15.29
CA VAL A 407 5.96 -13.82 15.73
C VAL A 407 4.53 -13.77 16.23
N ALA A 408 3.77 -14.83 15.93
CA ALA A 408 2.54 -15.16 16.63
C ALA A 408 2.82 -16.32 17.60
N ASN A 409 2.36 -16.20 18.84
CA ASN A 409 2.55 -17.22 19.87
C ASN A 409 1.35 -18.20 19.97
N SER A 410 1.36 -19.16 20.90
CA SER A 410 0.31 -20.20 20.99
C SER A 410 -1.07 -19.71 21.46
N LYS A 411 -1.18 -18.44 21.90
CA LYS A 411 -2.46 -17.75 22.11
C LYS A 411 -2.84 -16.86 20.91
N GLY A 412 -1.99 -16.78 19.90
CA GLY A 412 -2.06 -15.85 18.79
C GLY A 412 -1.59 -14.42 19.12
N GLU A 413 -1.03 -14.16 20.31
CA GLU A 413 -0.50 -12.84 20.66
C GLU A 413 0.68 -12.49 19.70
N ILE A 414 0.62 -11.31 19.09
CA ILE A 414 1.55 -10.87 18.04
C ILE A 414 2.68 -10.03 18.67
N TYR A 415 3.93 -10.26 18.26
CA TYR A 415 5.09 -9.48 18.73
C TYR A 415 6.09 -9.17 17.59
N ARG A 416 6.67 -7.96 17.58
CA ARG A 416 7.82 -7.58 16.72
C ARG A 416 9.11 -7.50 17.56
N TYR A 417 10.21 -8.03 17.04
CA TYR A 417 11.54 -7.86 17.63
C TYR A 417 12.08 -6.44 17.35
N ASN A 418 12.60 -5.75 18.38
CA ASN A 418 13.07 -4.37 18.27
C ASN A 418 14.60 -4.22 18.31
N GLY A 419 15.34 -5.26 17.91
CA GLY A 419 16.80 -5.36 18.09
C GLY A 419 17.22 -5.95 19.45
N THR A 420 16.42 -5.76 20.51
CA THR A 420 16.74 -6.21 21.89
C THR A 420 15.71 -7.18 22.48
N LYS A 421 14.41 -6.92 22.26
CA LYS A 421 13.30 -7.71 22.82
C LYS A 421 12.13 -7.76 21.85
N PHE A 422 11.24 -8.73 22.06
CA PHE A 422 9.92 -8.72 21.45
C PHE A 422 9.01 -7.73 22.16
N VAL A 423 8.29 -6.93 21.38
CA VAL A 423 7.31 -5.93 21.83
C VAL A 423 5.95 -6.33 21.26
N GLN A 424 4.93 -6.39 22.12
CA GLN A 424 3.59 -6.85 21.74
C GLN A 424 2.91 -5.82 20.83
N LEU A 425 2.18 -6.32 19.83
CA LEU A 425 1.32 -5.55 18.94
C LEU A 425 -0.15 -5.94 19.21
N PRO A 426 -1.11 -5.04 18.92
CA PRO A 426 -2.54 -5.36 19.06
C PRO A 426 -2.96 -6.46 18.06
N GLY A 427 -4.10 -7.11 18.32
CA GLY A 427 -4.65 -8.16 17.47
C GLY A 427 -4.21 -9.58 17.88
N LEU A 428 -4.77 -10.59 17.19
CA LEU A 428 -4.45 -12.01 17.38
C LEU A 428 -4.34 -12.70 16.01
N ALA A 429 -3.25 -13.42 15.78
CA ALA A 429 -2.96 -14.13 14.54
C ALA A 429 -2.88 -15.65 14.71
N SER A 430 -3.20 -16.39 13.65
CA SER A 430 -2.89 -17.81 13.47
C SER A 430 -1.74 -18.03 12.48
N ASP A 431 -1.33 -17.03 11.70
CA ASP A 431 -0.11 -17.03 10.88
C ASP A 431 0.26 -15.59 10.46
N ILE A 432 1.51 -15.32 10.06
CA ILE A 432 2.02 -13.98 9.68
C ILE A 432 2.83 -14.07 8.37
N ALA A 433 2.59 -13.12 7.46
CA ALA A 433 3.43 -12.88 6.28
C ALA A 433 3.95 -11.45 6.26
N ILE A 434 5.13 -11.24 5.66
CA ILE A 434 5.66 -9.91 5.34
C ILE A 434 6.24 -9.97 3.93
N SER A 435 5.77 -9.10 3.04
CA SER A 435 6.30 -8.94 1.68
C SER A 435 7.61 -8.13 1.70
N ALA A 436 8.41 -8.23 0.63
CA ALA A 436 9.72 -7.57 0.58
C ALA A 436 9.64 -6.01 0.56
N ASP A 437 8.52 -5.44 0.10
CA ASP A 437 8.15 -4.02 0.21
C ASP A 437 7.65 -3.61 1.62
N GLY A 438 7.63 -4.54 2.58
CA GLY A 438 7.43 -4.28 4.00
C GLY A 438 5.97 -4.38 4.49
N TYR A 439 5.03 -4.79 3.65
CA TYR A 439 3.63 -4.94 4.07
C TYR A 439 3.41 -6.23 4.86
N VAL A 440 2.92 -6.08 6.10
CA VAL A 440 2.62 -7.19 7.00
C VAL A 440 1.16 -7.61 6.85
N TYR A 441 0.93 -8.90 6.71
CA TYR A 441 -0.38 -9.53 6.65
C TYR A 441 -0.48 -10.66 7.67
N ILE A 442 -1.69 -10.99 8.11
CA ILE A 442 -1.94 -12.12 9.01
C ILE A 442 -3.18 -12.92 8.60
N THR A 443 -3.20 -14.20 8.94
CA THR A 443 -4.46 -14.90 9.19
C THR A 443 -4.84 -14.61 10.65
N GLY A 444 -6.03 -14.06 10.90
CA GLY A 444 -6.50 -13.74 12.26
C GLY A 444 -6.93 -14.99 13.04
N ARG A 445 -6.87 -14.96 14.37
CA ARG A 445 -7.20 -16.16 15.16
C ARG A 445 -8.65 -16.65 14.93
N SER A 446 -8.79 -17.91 14.57
CA SER A 446 -10.02 -18.61 14.15
C SER A 446 -9.87 -20.11 14.39
N ASP A 447 -10.97 -20.84 14.57
CA ASP A 447 -11.00 -22.24 15.03
C ASP A 447 -11.52 -23.26 14.00
N ALA A 448 -12.35 -22.85 13.02
CA ALA A 448 -13.04 -23.80 12.13
C ALA A 448 -12.85 -23.61 10.61
N LEU A 449 -12.46 -22.42 10.12
CA LEU A 449 -12.42 -22.09 8.67
C LEU A 449 -11.10 -21.46 8.21
N GLY A 450 -10.07 -21.51 9.05
CA GLY A 450 -8.88 -20.66 8.90
C GLY A 450 -9.18 -19.21 9.33
N GLY A 451 -8.12 -18.42 9.44
CA GLY A 451 -8.18 -17.04 9.89
C GLY A 451 -8.65 -16.08 8.81
N LYS A 452 -9.53 -15.14 9.17
CA LYS A 452 -9.82 -13.94 8.36
C LYS A 452 -8.51 -13.23 8.01
N ILE A 453 -8.37 -12.72 6.78
CA ILE A 453 -7.14 -12.04 6.39
C ILE A 453 -7.15 -10.58 6.84
N TYR A 454 -6.04 -10.09 7.39
CA TYR A 454 -5.84 -8.68 7.74
C TYR A 454 -4.50 -8.16 7.19
N ARG A 455 -4.42 -6.84 6.98
CA ARG A 455 -3.18 -6.11 6.68
C ARG A 455 -2.86 -5.11 7.81
N TRP A 456 -1.59 -5.02 8.18
CA TRP A 456 -1.09 -4.02 9.11
C TRP A 456 -1.08 -2.64 8.46
N GLN A 457 -1.63 -1.65 9.14
CA GLN A 457 -1.69 -0.27 8.65
C GLN A 457 -0.64 0.64 9.30
N GLY A 458 0.10 0.14 10.30
CA GLY A 458 1.12 0.87 11.07
C GLY A 458 0.83 0.89 12.58
N ASN A 459 -0.44 0.97 12.93
CA ASN A 459 -1.00 0.98 14.29
C ASN A 459 -2.05 -0.12 14.54
N SER A 460 -2.73 -0.57 13.49
CA SER A 460 -3.98 -1.31 13.54
C SER A 460 -4.09 -2.30 12.36
N TRP A 461 -5.03 -3.23 12.46
CA TRP A 461 -5.30 -4.24 11.44
C TRP A 461 -6.56 -3.87 10.65
N THR A 462 -6.41 -3.61 9.36
CA THR A 462 -7.52 -3.52 8.39
C THR A 462 -7.92 -4.92 7.98
N GLN A 463 -9.22 -5.25 7.98
CA GLN A 463 -9.67 -6.56 7.51
C GLN A 463 -9.75 -6.55 5.97
N LEU A 464 -9.20 -7.59 5.36
CA LEU A 464 -9.41 -7.91 3.96
C LEU A 464 -10.61 -8.88 3.83
N GLY A 465 -11.01 -9.17 2.60
CA GLY A 465 -11.86 -10.34 2.33
C GLY A 465 -11.07 -11.65 2.52
N GLY A 466 -11.78 -12.78 2.55
CA GLY A 466 -11.18 -14.13 2.53
C GLY A 466 -10.67 -14.66 3.87
N PHE A 467 -10.21 -15.92 3.81
CA PHE A 467 -9.76 -16.72 4.95
C PHE A 467 -8.58 -17.61 4.53
N GLY A 468 -7.71 -17.98 5.47
CA GLY A 468 -6.54 -18.84 5.20
C GLY A 468 -6.03 -19.56 6.46
N TYR A 469 -5.37 -20.70 6.27
CA TYR A 469 -4.57 -21.34 7.31
C TYR A 469 -3.17 -20.73 7.31
N ASN A 470 -2.43 -20.91 6.20
CA ASN A 470 -1.15 -20.25 5.99
C ASN A 470 -1.27 -19.04 5.07
N ILE A 471 -0.31 -18.12 5.18
CA ILE A 471 -0.26 -16.88 4.41
C ILE A 471 1.17 -16.56 3.96
N THR A 472 1.30 -16.07 2.72
CA THR A 472 2.50 -15.35 2.26
C THR A 472 2.07 -14.04 1.61
N ALA A 473 3.01 -13.16 1.30
CA ALA A 473 2.73 -11.89 0.65
C ALA A 473 3.78 -11.60 -0.43
N LEU A 474 3.30 -11.40 -1.65
CA LEU A 474 4.08 -10.73 -2.69
C LEU A 474 4.14 -9.23 -2.40
N GLU A 475 5.13 -8.57 -2.99
CA GLU A 475 5.12 -7.12 -3.11
C GLU A 475 3.87 -6.62 -3.84
N ALA A 476 3.54 -5.34 -3.65
CA ALA A 476 2.45 -4.72 -4.36
C ALA A 476 2.73 -4.60 -5.88
N PRO A 477 1.68 -4.64 -6.73
CA PRO A 477 0.26 -4.56 -6.40
C PRO A 477 -0.37 -5.89 -5.94
N TYR A 478 0.37 -7.00 -5.93
CA TYR A 478 -0.20 -8.35 -5.78
C TYR A 478 -0.70 -8.65 -4.36
N GLY A 479 0.11 -8.37 -3.34
CA GLY A 479 -0.28 -8.53 -1.93
C GLY A 479 -0.40 -10.01 -1.48
N PRO A 480 -1.39 -10.37 -0.63
CA PRO A 480 -1.37 -11.64 0.09
C PRO A 480 -1.88 -12.83 -0.73
N LEU A 481 -1.27 -13.99 -0.50
CA LEU A 481 -1.73 -15.30 -0.95
C LEU A 481 -1.91 -16.20 0.28
N VAL A 482 -2.83 -17.17 0.21
CA VAL A 482 -3.15 -18.05 1.33
C VAL A 482 -3.29 -19.51 0.90
N SER A 483 -3.02 -20.43 1.83
CA SER A 483 -3.54 -21.81 1.73
C SER A 483 -4.85 -21.92 2.50
N ILE A 484 -5.83 -22.61 1.93
CA ILE A 484 -7.08 -22.98 2.62
C ILE A 484 -7.61 -24.31 2.06
N ASN A 485 -7.85 -25.26 2.95
CA ASN A 485 -8.40 -26.59 2.63
C ASN A 485 -7.70 -27.30 1.44
N GLY A 486 -6.36 -27.24 1.39
CA GLY A 486 -5.55 -27.84 0.31
C GLY A 486 -5.54 -27.05 -1.02
N THR A 487 -6.13 -25.86 -1.04
CA THR A 487 -6.18 -24.94 -2.19
C THR A 487 -5.32 -23.70 -1.90
N ILE A 488 -4.59 -23.21 -2.91
CA ILE A 488 -3.90 -21.91 -2.86
C ILE A 488 -4.80 -20.86 -3.50
N GLN A 489 -5.04 -19.76 -2.78
CA GLN A 489 -5.75 -18.58 -3.28
C GLN A 489 -4.84 -17.34 -3.26
N SER A 490 -5.04 -16.42 -4.20
CA SER A 490 -4.34 -15.14 -4.31
C SER A 490 -5.32 -13.98 -4.30
N TRP A 491 -5.00 -12.91 -3.56
CA TRP A 491 -5.75 -11.65 -3.56
C TRP A 491 -5.78 -10.98 -4.95
N PHE A 492 -4.69 -11.15 -5.70
CA PHE A 492 -4.56 -10.72 -7.09
C PHE A 492 -4.97 -11.84 -8.06
N ASN A 493 -5.65 -11.50 -9.15
CA ASN A 493 -6.05 -12.48 -10.17
C ASN A 493 -4.98 -12.61 -11.26
N PHE A 494 -4.22 -13.70 -11.25
CA PHE A 494 -3.14 -13.97 -12.22
C PHE A 494 -3.61 -14.59 -13.56
N ASN A 495 -4.92 -14.77 -13.73
CA ASN A 495 -5.55 -15.32 -14.94
C ASN A 495 -6.14 -14.23 -15.86
N MET A 496 -5.61 -13.00 -15.76
CA MET A 496 -5.80 -11.91 -16.70
C MET A 496 -4.47 -11.65 -17.41
#